data_AF-A0A832JU79-F1
#
_entry.id   AF-A0A832JU79-F1
#
_cell.length_a   1.000
_cell.length_b   1.000
_cell.length_c   1.000
_cell.angle_alpha   90.00
_cell.angle_beta   90.00
_cell.angle_gamma   90.00
#
_symmetry.space_group_name_H-M   'P 1'
#
loop_
_entity.id
_entity.type
_entity.pdbx_description
1 polymer ?
#
loop_
_entity_poly.entity_id
_entity_poly.type
_entity_poly.pdbx_seq_one_letter_code
_entity_poly.pdbx_strand_id
1 'polypeptide(L)' 'VEVCPYCGSREFTSDWSGVLIVIDPENSELTKTLGVSGKGRYAVKIE' A
#
# COMPACT_ATOMS: atom_id res chain seq x y z
N VAL A 1 11.26 -1.72 -12.33
CA VAL A 1 9.96 -1.22 -12.83
C VAL A 1 10.04 0.29 -12.79
N GLU A 2 9.76 0.97 -13.90
CA GLU A 2 9.93 2.44 -14.00
C GLU A 2 8.62 3.22 -13.77
N VAL A 3 7.47 2.55 -13.76
CA VAL A 3 6.13 3.14 -13.62
C VAL A 3 5.30 2.30 -12.66
N CYS A 4 4.64 2.94 -11.70
CA CYS A 4 3.79 2.27 -10.73
C CYS A 4 2.57 1.66 -11.43
N PRO A 5 2.32 0.34 -11.31
CA PRO A 5 1.19 -0.30 -11.98
C PRO A 5 -0.17 0.07 -11.36
N TYR A 6 -0.17 0.66 -10.16
CA TYR A 6 -1.39 1.03 -9.45
C TYR A 6 -1.89 2.44 -9.80
N CYS A 7 -0.98 3.42 -9.90
CA CYS A 7 -1.34 4.82 -10.13
C CYS A 7 -0.63 5.50 -11.31
N GLY A 8 0.32 4.82 -11.96
CA GLY A 8 1.10 5.39 -13.07
C GLY A 8 2.23 6.35 -12.65
N SER A 9 2.43 6.57 -11.34
CA SER A 9 3.53 7.41 -10.84
C SER A 9 4.91 6.85 -11.23
N ARG A 10 5.89 7.75 -11.41
CA ARG A 10 7.31 7.42 -11.56
C ARG A 10 8.14 7.83 -10.34
N GLU A 11 7.49 8.43 -9.33
CA GLU A 11 8.12 8.84 -8.09
C GLU A 11 8.13 7.65 -7.13
N PHE A 12 9.33 7.23 -6.75
CA PHE A 12 9.56 6.13 -5.82
C PHE A 12 10.56 6.57 -4.76
N THR A 13 10.37 6.08 -3.54
CA THR A 13 11.31 6.26 -2.43
C THR A 13 11.59 4.91 -1.77
N SER A 14 12.83 4.73 -1.33
CA SER A 14 13.22 3.61 -0.48
C SER A 14 13.13 3.94 1.01
N ASP A 15 12.91 5.21 1.35
CA ASP A 15 12.78 5.67 2.73
C ASP A 15 11.30 5.65 3.15
N TRP A 16 10.97 4.63 3.93
CA TRP A 16 9.65 4.40 4.47
C TRP A 16 9.76 3.45 5.67
N SER A 17 8.76 3.47 6.55
CA SER A 17 8.73 2.63 7.74
C SER A 17 7.36 1.98 7.94
N GLY A 18 7.37 0.79 8.56
CA GLY A 18 6.19 -0.03 8.81
C GLY A 18 5.67 -0.75 7.55
N VAL A 19 5.22 -1.99 7.72
CA VAL A 19 4.66 -2.82 6.64
C VAL A 19 3.24 -3.23 7.02
N LEU A 20 2.29 -2.98 6.12
CA LEU A 20 0.95 -3.56 6.14
C LEU A 20 0.84 -4.63 5.06
N ILE A 21 0.43 -5.84 5.42
CA ILE A 21 0.17 -6.93 4.48
C ILE A 21 -1.33 -7.19 4.43
N VAL A 22 -1.93 -6.91 3.28
CA VAL A 22 -3.37 -7.08 3.04
C VAL A 22 -3.61 -8.38 2.27
N ILE A 23 -4.19 -9.36 2.96
CA ILE A 23 -4.55 -10.67 2.40
C ILE A 23 -6.00 -10.67 1.89
N ASP A 24 -6.91 -10.16 2.71
CA ASP A 24 -8.35 -10.08 2.41
C ASP A 24 -8.91 -8.71 2.83
N PRO A 25 -8.98 -7.73 1.92
CA PRO A 25 -9.43 -6.37 2.23
C PRO A 25 -10.93 -6.29 2.54
N GLU A 26 -11.75 -7.19 2.03
CA GLU A 26 -13.21 -7.15 2.22
C GLU A 26 -13.61 -7.59 3.64
N ASN A 27 -12.87 -8.55 4.19
CA ASN A 27 -13.11 -9.10 5.53
C ASN A 27 -12.25 -8.47 6.63
N SER A 28 -11.39 -7.50 6.29
CA SER A 28 -10.53 -6.81 7.24
C SER A 28 -11.13 -5.46 7.65
N GLU A 29 -11.28 -5.23 8.95
CA GLU A 29 -11.73 -3.94 9.49
C GLU A 29 -10.66 -2.87 9.31
N LEU A 30 -9.39 -3.24 9.51
CA LEU A 30 -8.25 -2.34 9.37
C LEU A 30 -8.16 -1.72 7.97
N THR A 31 -8.44 -2.49 6.92
CA THR A 31 -8.41 -2.03 5.52
C THR A 31 -9.56 -1.07 5.22
N LYS A 32 -10.74 -1.30 5.82
CA LYS A 32 -11.89 -0.38 5.74
C LYS A 32 -11.56 0.95 6.40
N THR A 33 -10.94 0.91 7.58
CA THR A 33 -10.51 2.11 8.30
C THR A 33 -9.45 2.90 7.52
N LEU A 34 -8.50 2.21 6.88
CA LEU A 34 -7.42 2.84 6.11
C LEU A 34 -7.82 3.23 4.68
N GLY A 35 -9.02 2.86 4.22
CA GLY A 35 -9.45 3.09 2.83
C GLY A 35 -8.63 2.31 1.80
N VAL A 36 -8.03 1.18 2.19
CA VAL A 36 -7.21 0.32 1.32
C VAL A 36 -8.08 -0.80 0.76
N SER A 37 -8.24 -0.85 -0.56
CA SER A 37 -9.05 -1.87 -1.24
C SER A 37 -8.24 -2.96 -1.95
N GLY A 38 -6.93 -2.76 -2.13
CA GLY A 38 -6.06 -3.69 -2.83
C GLY A 38 -5.42 -4.73 -1.91
N LYS A 39 -5.22 -5.94 -2.44
CA LYS A 39 -4.37 -6.96 -1.82
C LYS A 39 -2.91 -6.62 -2.10
N GLY A 40 -2.03 -6.91 -1.14
CA GLY A 40 -0.59 -6.73 -1.32
C GLY A 40 0.11 -6.16 -0.11
N ARG A 41 1.31 -5.65 -0.33
CA ARG A 41 2.16 -5.05 0.71
C ARG A 41 2.18 -3.54 0.53
N TYR A 42 1.92 -2.83 1.61
CA TYR A 42 1.89 -1.38 1.67
C TYR A 42 2.91 -0.89 2.70
N ALA A 43 3.57 0.22 2.39
CA ALA A 43 4.30 0.99 3.38
C ALA A 43 3.29 1.79 4.23
N VAL A 44 3.51 1.87 5.54
CA VAL A 44 2.60 2.59 6.45
C VAL A 44 2.92 4.07 6.51
N LYS A 45 4.21 4.41 6.53
CA LYS A 45 4.69 5.78 6.55
C LYS A 45 5.80 5.95 5.52
N ILE A 46 5.70 7.01 4.70
CA ILE A 46 6.75 7.46 3.80
C ILE A 46 7.45 8.64 4.49
N GLU A 47 8.78 8.69 4.46
CA GLU A 47 9.57 9.85 4.92
C GLU A 47 9.87 10.83 3.78
#